data_AF-A0A2N6ARF5-F1
#
_entry.id   AF-A0A2N6ARF5-F1
#
_cell.length_a   1.000
_cell.length_b   1.000
_cell.length_c   1.000
_cell.angle_alpha   90.00
_cell.angle_beta   90.00
_cell.angle_gamma   90.00
#
_symmetry.space_group_name_H-M   'P 1'
#
loop_
_entity.id
_entity.type
_entity.pdbx_description
1 polymer ?
#
loop_
_entity_poly.entity_id
_entity_poly.type
_entity_poly.pdbx_seq_one_letter_code
_entity_poly.pdbx_strand_id
1 'polypeptide(L)'
;MYTILHDFTQRPAPFSRYTAGELWTRPHLAQQMLEYHLNQETELASRPRALIEKIGDWIDAQLSFNGKSVCDLGCGPGLYAEDFARR
;
A
#
# COMPACT_ATOMS: atom_id res chain seq x y z
N MET A 1 7.11 24.98 -30.74
CA MET A 1 5.69 24.76 -31.07
C MET A 1 5.59 23.30 -31.51
N TYR A 2 5.55 22.27 -30.66
CA TYR A 2 4.67 21.94 -29.53
C TYR A 2 5.47 21.15 -28.49
N THR A 3 5.90 21.79 -27.41
CA THR A 3 6.86 21.21 -26.45
C THR A 3 6.30 19.99 -25.72
N ILE A 4 5.01 20.00 -25.37
CA ILE A 4 4.34 18.90 -24.68
C ILE A 4 4.29 17.64 -25.57
N LEU A 5 3.87 17.79 -26.83
CA LEU A 5 3.81 16.66 -27.76
C LEU A 5 5.20 16.09 -28.04
N HIS A 6 6.21 16.95 -28.14
CA HIS A 6 7.59 16.51 -28.28
C HIS A 6 8.07 15.72 -27.05
N ASP A 7 7.78 16.18 -25.82
CA ASP A 7 8.12 15.46 -24.58
C ASP A 7 7.54 14.05 -24.55
N PHE A 8 6.28 13.86 -24.98
CA PHE A 8 5.64 12.54 -25.04
C PHE A 8 6.30 11.56 -26.03
N THR A 9 7.01 12.07 -27.04
CA THR A 9 7.74 11.21 -27.99
C THR A 9 9.12 10.78 -27.48
N GLN A 10 9.63 11.42 -26.43
CA GLN A 10 10.93 11.09 -25.86
C GLN A 10 10.78 9.97 -24.84
N ARG A 11 11.69 9.00 -24.86
CA ARG A 11 11.77 7.99 -23.80
C ARG A 11 12.30 8.67 -22.53
N PRO A 12 11.53 8.74 -21.43
CA PRO A 12 12.03 9.34 -20.21
C PRO A 12 13.13 8.46 -19.62
N ALA A 13 14.12 9.10 -18.98
CA ALA A 13 15.08 8.36 -18.16
C ALA A 13 14.33 7.63 -17.02
N PRO A 14 14.80 6.45 -16.58
CA PRO A 14 14.21 5.76 -15.44
C PRO A 14 14.05 6.68 -14.23
N PHE A 15 12.89 6.65 -13.59
CA PHE A 15 12.55 7.45 -12.40
C PHE A 15 12.61 8.98 -12.57
N SER A 16 12.78 9.51 -13.79
CA SER A 16 12.83 10.97 -14.06
C SER A 16 11.47 11.68 -13.92
N ARG A 17 10.39 10.91 -13.77
CA ARG A 17 9.03 11.38 -13.52
C ARG A 17 8.51 10.69 -12.26
N TYR A 18 8.11 11.47 -11.27
CA TYR A 18 7.53 10.95 -10.02
C TYR A 18 6.09 11.44 -9.88
N THR A 19 5.14 10.53 -10.07
CA THR A 19 3.69 10.84 -10.09
C THR A 19 2.94 10.17 -8.95
N ALA A 20 3.63 9.59 -7.96
CA ALA A 20 2.98 8.89 -6.85
C ALA A 20 2.02 9.81 -6.06
N GLY A 21 2.30 11.12 -6.00
CA GLY A 21 1.37 12.08 -5.39
C GLY A 21 0.00 12.08 -6.07
N GLU A 22 -0.05 11.97 -7.41
CA GLU A 22 -1.31 11.93 -8.15
C GLU A 22 -2.09 10.62 -7.92
N LEU A 23 -1.38 9.51 -7.72
CA LEU A 23 -1.98 8.21 -7.44
C LEU A 23 -2.88 8.26 -6.20
N TRP A 24 -2.45 9.00 -5.17
CA TRP A 24 -3.17 9.13 -3.89
C TRP A 24 -4.12 10.31 -3.81
N THR A 25 -3.89 11.38 -4.58
CA THR A 25 -4.66 12.63 -4.46
C THR A 25 -5.71 12.83 -5.55
N ARG A 26 -5.59 12.17 -6.71
CA ARG A 26 -6.61 12.28 -7.77
C ARG A 26 -7.80 11.38 -7.42
N PRO A 27 -9.04 11.92 -7.30
CA PRO A 27 -10.16 11.18 -6.71
C PRO A 27 -10.43 9.80 -7.32
N HIS A 28 -10.48 9.69 -8.65
CA HIS A 28 -10.75 8.42 -9.32
C HIS A 28 -9.62 7.39 -9.14
N LEU A 29 -8.35 7.84 -9.13
CA LEU A 29 -7.20 6.95 -8.90
C LEU A 29 -7.13 6.51 -7.44
N ALA A 30 -7.32 7.45 -6.51
CA ALA A 30 -7.31 7.17 -5.08
C ALA A 30 -8.40 6.16 -4.70
N GLN A 31 -9.60 6.31 -5.28
CA GLN A 31 -10.70 5.37 -5.08
C GLN A 31 -10.36 3.96 -5.58
N GLN A 32 -9.82 3.84 -6.80
CA GLN A 32 -9.38 2.55 -7.34
C GLN A 32 -8.26 1.93 -6.51
N MET A 33 -7.28 2.73 -6.09
CA MET A 33 -6.20 2.25 -5.22
C MET A 33 -6.72 1.70 -3.90
N LEU A 34 -7.67 2.38 -3.28
CA LEU A 34 -8.31 1.88 -2.06
C LEU A 34 -9.08 0.58 -2.32
N GLU A 35 -9.81 0.49 -3.43
CA GLU A 35 -10.51 -0.74 -3.83
C GLU A 35 -9.54 -1.92 -3.97
N TYR A 36 -8.41 -1.73 -4.66
CA TYR A 36 -7.36 -2.75 -4.76
C TYR A 36 -6.72 -3.10 -3.41
N HIS A 37 -6.52 -2.10 -2.54
CA HIS A 37 -5.97 -2.33 -1.20
C HIS A 37 -6.90 -3.16 -0.31
N LEU A 38 -8.22 -3.04 -0.50
CA LEU A 38 -9.21 -3.76 0.29
C LEU A 38 -9.58 -5.11 -0.34
N ASN A 39 -9.41 -5.27 -1.66
CA ASN A 39 -9.72 -6.51 -2.36
C ASN A 39 -8.76 -7.66 -1.97
N GLN A 40 -9.31 -8.69 -1.32
CA GLN A 40 -8.55 -9.86 -0.85
C GLN A 40 -8.33 -10.94 -1.91
N GLU A 41 -8.91 -10.78 -3.11
CA GLU A 41 -8.78 -11.70 -4.23
C GLU A 41 -7.55 -11.39 -5.11
N THR A 42 -6.81 -10.33 -4.78
CA THR A 42 -5.64 -9.86 -5.52
C THR A 42 -4.50 -9.47 -4.60
N GLU A 43 -3.27 -9.60 -5.09
CA GLU A 43 -2.06 -9.21 -4.36
C GLU A 43 -1.46 -7.89 -4.88
N LEU A 44 -2.21 -7.13 -5.67
CA LEU A 44 -1.70 -5.95 -6.40
C LEU A 44 -1.32 -4.78 -5.49
N ALA A 45 -2.06 -4.55 -4.41
CA ALA A 45 -1.88 -3.39 -3.53
C ALA A 45 -1.72 -3.77 -2.06
N SER A 46 -2.42 -4.79 -1.60
CA SER A 46 -2.26 -5.39 -0.27
C SER A 46 -2.02 -6.89 -0.41
N ARG A 47 -1.41 -7.49 0.62
CA ARG A 47 -1.38 -8.96 0.72
C ARG A 47 -2.76 -9.49 1.11
N PRO A 48 -3.15 -10.71 0.68
CA PRO A 48 -4.38 -11.34 1.14
C PRO A 48 -4.34 -11.61 2.65
N ARG A 49 -5.51 -11.58 3.28
CA ARG A 49 -5.69 -11.74 4.73
C ARG A 49 -4.98 -12.96 5.29
N ALA A 50 -5.06 -14.11 4.63
CA ALA A 50 -4.40 -15.35 5.06
C ALA A 50 -2.87 -15.22 5.15
N LEU A 51 -2.25 -14.36 4.34
CA LEU A 51 -0.81 -14.10 4.42
C LEU A 51 -0.50 -13.04 5.49
N ILE A 52 -1.36 -12.04 5.65
CA ILE A 52 -1.27 -11.05 6.73
C ILE A 52 -1.30 -11.75 8.09
N GLU A 53 -2.27 -12.64 8.31
CA GLU A 53 -2.42 -13.40 9.57
C GLU A 53 -1.19 -14.25 9.87
N LYS A 54 -0.65 -14.98 8.89
CA LYS A 54 0.58 -15.76 9.06
C LYS A 54 1.79 -14.90 9.42
N ILE A 55 1.90 -13.72 8.82
CA ILE A 55 2.97 -12.77 9.16
C ILE A 55 2.73 -12.20 10.57
N GLY A 56 1.49 -11.89 10.92
CA GLY A 56 1.12 -11.42 12.25
C GLY A 56 1.44 -12.43 13.34
N ASP A 57 1.13 -13.71 13.13
CA ASP A 57 1.51 -14.81 14.04
C ASP A 57 3.03 -14.83 14.25
N TRP A 58 3.79 -14.70 13.16
CA TRP A 58 5.25 -14.73 13.23
C TRP A 58 5.80 -13.52 14.00
N ILE A 59 5.28 -12.31 13.75
CA ILE A 59 5.73 -11.09 14.45
C ILE A 59 5.36 -11.16 15.94
N ASP A 60 4.13 -11.57 16.27
CA ASP A 60 3.69 -11.72 17.67
C ASP A 60 4.53 -12.76 18.42
N ALA A 61 4.91 -13.86 17.77
CA ALA A 61 5.82 -14.83 18.36
C ALA A 61 7.21 -14.24 18.69
N GLN A 62 7.68 -13.23 17.96
CA GLN A 62 8.95 -12.56 18.25
C GLN A 62 8.82 -11.45 19.30
N LEU A 63 7.74 -10.69 19.26
CA LEU A 63 7.60 -9.44 19.99
C LEU A 63 6.65 -9.53 21.18
N SER A 64 5.76 -10.52 21.22
CA SER A 64 4.71 -10.75 22.23
C SER A 64 3.88 -9.48 22.50
N PHE A 65 2.83 -9.27 21.70
CA PHE A 65 1.99 -8.07 21.74
C PHE A 65 1.17 -7.96 23.03
N ASN A 66 0.86 -9.07 23.69
CA ASN A 66 0.05 -9.06 24.90
C ASN A 66 0.59 -8.08 25.96
N GLY A 67 -0.27 -7.16 26.39
CA GLY A 67 0.08 -6.11 27.36
C GLY A 67 0.94 -4.97 26.81
N LYS A 68 1.17 -4.90 25.50
CA LYS A 68 1.94 -3.83 24.84
C LYS A 68 1.07 -2.97 23.94
N SER A 69 1.45 -1.71 23.80
CA SER A 69 0.93 -0.84 22.75
C SER A 69 1.78 -1.00 21.49
N VAL A 70 1.14 -1.29 20.37
CA VAL A 70 1.81 -1.49 19.07
C VAL A 70 1.53 -0.28 18.17
N CYS A 71 2.56 0.19 17.47
CA CYS A 71 2.47 1.26 16.47
C CYS A 71 2.86 0.71 15.10
N ASP A 72 1.91 0.68 14.16
CA ASP A 72 2.11 0.23 12.79
C ASP A 72 2.45 1.42 11.87
N LEU A 73 3.76 1.61 11.63
CA LEU A 73 4.25 2.70 10.78
C LEU A 73 4.12 2.33 9.30
N GLY A 74 3.27 3.08 8.59
CA GLY A 74 2.95 2.76 7.19
C GLY A 74 1.82 1.75 7.04
N CYS A 75 0.88 1.71 8.00
CA CYS A 75 -0.25 0.78 8.06
C CYS A 75 -1.16 0.78 6.81
N GLY A 76 -1.07 1.80 5.95
CA GLY A 76 -1.87 1.92 4.74
C GLY A 76 -3.38 1.89 5.08
N PRO A 77 -4.16 0.97 4.50
CA PRO A 77 -5.58 0.81 4.85
C PRO A 77 -5.83 0.22 6.24
N GLY A 78 -4.79 -0.16 7.00
CA GLY A 78 -4.89 -0.64 8.38
C GLY A 78 -5.02 -2.15 8.53
N LEU A 79 -4.84 -2.96 7.48
CA LEU A 79 -5.08 -4.41 7.54
C LEU A 79 -4.20 -5.15 8.56
N TYR A 80 -2.93 -4.74 8.71
CA TYR A 80 -2.01 -5.28 9.72
C TYR A 80 -2.35 -4.76 11.11
N ALA A 81 -2.55 -3.45 11.27
CA ALA A 81 -3.00 -2.88 12.53
C ALA A 81 -4.28 -3.55 13.08
N GLU A 82 -5.26 -3.83 12.21
CA GLU A 82 -6.47 -4.58 12.57
C GLU A 82 -6.19 -6.01 13.01
N ASP A 83 -5.29 -6.72 12.30
CA ASP A 83 -4.88 -8.07 12.66
C ASP A 83 -4.16 -8.08 14.02
N PHE A 84 -3.23 -7.15 14.24
CA PHE A 84 -2.49 -7.03 15.50
C PHE A 84 -3.41 -6.68 16.68
N ALA A 85 -4.43 -5.86 16.47
CA ALA A 85 -5.38 -5.49 17.53
C ALA A 85 -6.30 -6.66 17.97
N ARG A 86 -6.40 -7.73 17.18
CA ARG A 86 -7.19 -8.93 17.52
C ARG A 86 -6.38 -10.01 18.26
N ARG A 87 -5.07 -9.78 18.45
CA ARG A 87 -4.11 -10.69 19.09
C ARG A 87 -3.85 -10.25 20.52
#